data_AF-A0A0C6F3Z0-F1
#
_entry.id   AF-A0A0C6F3Z0-F1
#
_cell.length_a   1.000
_cell.length_b   1.000
_cell.length_c   1.000
_cell.angle_alpha   90.00
_cell.angle_beta   90.00
_cell.angle_gamma   90.00
#
_symmetry.space_group_name_H-M   'P 1'
#
loop_
_entity.id
_entity.type
_entity.pdbx_description
1 polymer ?
#
loop_
_entity_poly.entity_id
_entity_poly.type
_entity_poly.pdbx_seq_one_letter_code
_entity_poly.pdbx_strand_id
1 'polypeptide(L)'
;MTQASARAVAVSGVDRLGAHAALWYGQARYRLAWLVLPQAAVALAAGLALALVGTGAEWGKPADSKESEKLYADLLEKAGKDGDKAAFDKLKTAAEAGEISARSFMGVLHDPDMASVYPKSPVKPDVDKALGYYQRTADLGYPGAQRGMTELLLNPAHGHYDAKRGCRYGLALHANPAVARAGYAGFWPALYWLAGCYVTPESGVPRDPQKAADTYMETVAAGVRAAATDLTDGLGRRPPDLVSAIQRNLTRRGFYSGPIDGTASPQTIAAVRALSGKAAPTGGSAPAGGAAPPGGAAGGEGKNPAPPASEPVPSVDALTALYKSAPTNAADAAKLRDFAEKGFAVAQFLYASLVSPTNKNAGQVAPDGRLASRYLERLAQEKEFGPAAVSAAFLYDIGGADLPRDPAKAADMTVRALELKAKDILPNLENDKWGAGYWAALQQRLAARKLYRGRIVDQRNDRTLQAAGDLLGNP
;
A
#
# COMPACT_ATOMS: atom_id res chain seq x y z
N MET A 1 -53.73 27.55 -69.86
CA MET A 1 -53.63 28.49 -68.72
C MET A 1 -53.04 27.75 -67.53
N THR A 2 -52.26 28.46 -66.70
CA THR A 2 -51.82 28.20 -65.30
C THR A 2 -51.93 26.81 -64.66
N GLN A 3 -50.83 26.42 -63.98
CA GLN A 3 -50.70 25.24 -63.11
C GLN A 3 -51.61 25.31 -61.86
N ALA A 4 -51.90 24.14 -61.28
CA ALA A 4 -52.28 23.98 -59.88
C ALA A 4 -51.71 22.66 -59.32
N SER A 5 -50.47 22.68 -58.84
CA SER A 5 -49.80 21.48 -58.32
C SER A 5 -50.31 21.12 -56.92
N ALA A 6 -51.00 19.99 -56.80
CA ALA A 6 -51.42 19.44 -55.51
C ALA A 6 -50.21 18.94 -54.70
N ARG A 7 -49.64 19.80 -53.85
CA ARG A 7 -48.67 19.39 -52.83
C ARG A 7 -49.38 18.56 -51.76
N ALA A 8 -49.13 17.26 -51.74
CA ALA A 8 -49.39 16.44 -50.57
C ALA A 8 -48.51 16.94 -49.40
N VAL A 9 -49.10 17.65 -48.45
CA VAL A 9 -48.42 18.03 -47.22
C VAL A 9 -48.32 16.79 -46.34
N ALA A 10 -47.12 16.20 -46.27
CA ALA A 10 -46.83 15.19 -45.28
C ALA A 10 -47.03 15.81 -43.89
N VAL A 11 -47.96 15.26 -43.10
CA VAL A 11 -48.15 15.67 -41.70
C VAL A 11 -46.94 15.19 -40.92
N SER A 12 -45.95 16.06 -40.79
CA SER A 12 -44.75 15.82 -40.00
C SER A 12 -45.14 15.47 -38.56
N GLY A 13 -44.36 14.59 -37.93
CA GLY A 13 -44.61 14.18 -36.55
C GLY A 13 -44.74 15.40 -35.64
N VAL A 14 -45.87 15.49 -34.95
CA VAL A 14 -46.24 16.61 -34.05
C VAL A 14 -45.04 17.03 -33.22
N ASP A 15 -44.77 18.34 -33.15
CA ASP A 15 -43.68 18.87 -32.33
C ASP A 15 -43.91 18.59 -30.85
N ARG A 16 -43.38 17.44 -30.40
CA ARG A 16 -43.47 16.98 -29.01
C ARG A 16 -42.68 17.89 -28.06
N LEU A 17 -41.67 18.60 -28.55
CA LEU A 17 -40.87 19.52 -27.74
C LEU A 17 -41.63 20.83 -27.53
N GLY A 18 -42.19 21.43 -28.60
CA GLY A 18 -43.09 22.59 -28.50
C GLY A 18 -44.35 22.30 -27.68
N ALA A 19 -44.99 21.14 -27.88
CA ALA A 19 -46.14 20.73 -27.08
C ALA A 19 -45.80 20.50 -25.60
N HIS A 20 -44.66 19.84 -25.30
CA HIS A 20 -44.19 19.68 -23.93
C HIS A 20 -43.82 21.03 -23.30
N ALA A 21 -43.15 21.92 -24.02
CA ALA A 21 -42.80 23.26 -23.54
C ALA A 21 -44.04 24.11 -23.26
N ALA A 22 -45.05 24.09 -24.14
CA ALA A 22 -46.31 24.79 -23.93
C ALA A 22 -47.05 24.32 -22.67
N LEU A 23 -47.08 23.00 -22.42
CA LEU A 23 -47.64 22.43 -21.20
C LEU A 23 -46.76 22.74 -19.96
N TRP A 24 -45.44 22.64 -20.09
CA TRP A 24 -44.48 22.87 -19.02
C TRP A 24 -44.50 24.32 -18.53
N TYR A 25 -44.49 25.31 -19.43
CA TYR A 25 -44.55 26.73 -19.04
C TYR A 25 -45.98 27.20 -18.75
N GLY A 26 -46.97 26.73 -19.53
CA GLY A 26 -48.37 27.17 -19.41
C GLY A 26 -49.19 26.52 -18.29
N GLN A 27 -48.86 25.30 -17.84
CA GLN A 27 -49.71 24.56 -16.88
C GLN A 27 -48.97 24.13 -15.61
N ALA A 28 -49.24 24.83 -14.50
CA ALA A 28 -48.67 24.49 -13.19
C ALA A 28 -48.98 23.05 -12.73
N ARG A 29 -50.18 22.51 -13.06
CA ARG A 29 -50.55 21.12 -12.77
C ARG A 29 -49.69 20.11 -13.53
N TYR A 30 -49.29 20.42 -14.77
CA TYR A 30 -48.42 19.55 -15.57
C TYR A 30 -47.00 19.50 -14.99
N ARG A 31 -46.44 20.65 -14.59
CA ARG A 31 -45.17 20.72 -13.85
C ARG A 31 -45.24 19.92 -12.54
N LEU A 32 -46.29 20.10 -11.75
CA LEU A 32 -46.46 19.39 -10.48
C LEU A 32 -46.53 17.87 -10.69
N ALA A 33 -47.28 17.40 -11.69
CA ALA A 33 -47.36 15.99 -12.03
C ALA A 33 -45.98 15.42 -12.41
N TRP A 34 -45.21 16.11 -13.26
CA TRP A 34 -43.87 15.69 -13.67
C TRP A 34 -42.84 15.68 -12.54
N LEU A 35 -42.98 16.54 -11.52
CA LEU A 35 -42.08 16.56 -10.36
C LEU A 35 -42.49 15.54 -9.29
N VAL A 36 -43.79 15.41 -9.00
CA VAL A 36 -44.31 14.61 -7.89
C VAL A 36 -44.49 13.14 -8.27
N LEU A 37 -44.98 12.81 -9.47
CA LEU A 37 -45.27 11.43 -9.83
C LEU A 37 -44.02 10.51 -9.84
N PRO A 38 -42.83 10.93 -10.33
CA PRO A 38 -41.63 10.10 -10.23
C PRO A 38 -41.21 9.86 -8.78
N GLN A 39 -41.29 10.88 -7.92
CA GLN A 39 -40.96 10.75 -6.49
C GLN A 39 -41.96 9.86 -5.75
N ALA A 40 -43.26 10.01 -6.03
CA ALA A 40 -44.32 9.17 -5.48
C ALA A 40 -44.21 7.71 -5.97
N ALA A 41 -43.83 7.49 -7.23
CA ALA A 41 -43.58 6.14 -7.76
C ALA A 41 -42.35 5.48 -7.11
N VAL A 42 -41.26 6.22 -6.89
CA VAL A 42 -40.08 5.72 -6.15
C VAL A 42 -40.44 5.45 -4.69
N ALA A 43 -41.20 6.31 -4.03
CA ALA A 43 -41.66 6.09 -2.66
C ALA A 43 -42.59 4.88 -2.52
N LEU A 44 -43.51 4.68 -3.48
CA LEU A 44 -44.36 3.48 -3.55
C LEU A 44 -43.55 2.22 -3.84
N ALA A 45 -42.58 2.26 -4.75
CA ALA A 45 -41.70 1.12 -5.04
C ALA A 45 -40.83 0.75 -3.84
N ALA A 46 -40.28 1.75 -3.13
CA ALA A 46 -39.53 1.53 -1.89
C ALA A 46 -40.43 1.00 -0.77
N GLY A 47 -41.62 1.57 -0.57
CA GLY A 47 -42.59 1.09 0.41
C GLY A 47 -43.08 -0.33 0.12
N LEU A 48 -43.32 -0.68 -1.15
CA LEU A 48 -43.68 -2.03 -1.58
C LEU A 48 -42.51 -3.00 -1.37
N ALA A 49 -41.27 -2.61 -1.69
CA ALA A 49 -40.09 -3.41 -1.40
C ALA A 49 -39.92 -3.67 0.11
N LEU A 50 -40.10 -2.65 0.95
CA LEU A 50 -40.08 -2.77 2.40
C LEU A 50 -41.22 -3.63 2.96
N ALA A 51 -42.39 -3.65 2.31
CA ALA A 51 -43.51 -4.50 2.70
C ALA A 51 -43.36 -5.96 2.23
N LEU A 52 -42.71 -6.19 1.08
CA LEU A 52 -42.40 -7.53 0.55
C LEU A 52 -41.19 -8.17 1.25
N VAL A 53 -40.23 -7.37 1.74
CA VAL A 53 -39.23 -7.79 2.73
C VAL A 53 -39.91 -7.84 4.10
N GLY A 54 -40.78 -8.84 4.29
CA GLY A 54 -41.65 -8.98 5.44
C GLY A 54 -40.92 -8.99 6.78
N THR A 55 -41.64 -8.72 7.87
CA THR A 55 -41.12 -8.44 9.22
C THR A 55 -40.33 -9.58 9.89
N GLY A 56 -40.22 -10.75 9.26
CA GLY A 56 -39.36 -11.87 9.68
C GLY A 56 -38.05 -12.00 8.87
N ALA A 57 -37.77 -11.13 7.91
CA ALA A 57 -36.48 -11.08 7.25
C ALA A 57 -35.43 -10.50 8.22
N GLU A 58 -34.32 -11.22 8.43
CA GLU A 58 -33.16 -10.72 9.17
C GLU A 58 -32.53 -9.53 8.42
N TRP A 59 -33.04 -8.32 8.65
CA TRP A 59 -32.33 -7.09 8.31
C TRP A 59 -30.96 -7.16 8.97
N GLY A 60 -29.92 -7.24 8.13
CA GLY A 60 -28.68 -7.97 8.44
C GLY A 60 -28.18 -7.74 9.86
N LYS A 61 -28.15 -8.82 10.66
CA LYS A 61 -27.69 -8.83 12.05
C LYS A 61 -26.43 -7.96 12.15
N PRO A 62 -26.42 -6.91 12.99
CA PRO A 62 -25.32 -5.96 13.04
C PRO A 62 -24.03 -6.70 13.38
N ALA A 63 -22.92 -6.24 12.81
CA ALA A 63 -21.60 -6.81 13.08
C ALA A 63 -21.34 -6.85 14.60
N ASP A 64 -20.74 -7.96 15.05
CA ASP A 64 -20.35 -8.20 16.44
C ASP A 64 -19.70 -6.94 17.05
N SER A 65 -20.06 -6.59 18.28
CA SER A 65 -19.43 -5.45 18.96
C SER A 65 -17.94 -5.73 19.18
N LYS A 66 -17.13 -4.68 19.35
CA LYS A 66 -15.67 -4.85 19.56
C LYS A 66 -15.34 -5.67 20.79
N GLU A 67 -16.23 -5.64 21.78
CA GLU A 67 -16.17 -6.42 23.02
C GLU A 67 -16.43 -7.90 22.73
N SER A 68 -17.42 -8.21 21.89
CA SER A 68 -17.69 -9.57 21.40
C SER A 68 -16.59 -10.10 20.49
N GLU A 69 -16.12 -9.32 19.51
CA GLU A 69 -15.01 -9.68 18.63
C GLU A 69 -13.73 -9.99 19.46
N LYS A 70 -13.41 -9.14 20.45
CA LYS A 70 -12.31 -9.40 21.37
C LYS A 70 -12.54 -10.67 22.19
N LEU A 71 -13.74 -10.88 22.75
CA LEU A 71 -14.07 -12.08 23.51
C LEU A 71 -13.86 -13.35 22.67
N TYR A 72 -14.30 -13.35 21.41
CA TYR A 72 -14.12 -14.50 20.52
C TYR A 72 -12.65 -14.68 20.10
N ALA A 73 -11.85 -13.62 20.01
CA ALA A 73 -10.41 -13.71 19.80
C ALA A 73 -9.68 -14.28 21.04
N ASP A 74 -10.05 -13.84 22.25
CA ASP A 74 -9.52 -14.38 23.51
C ASP A 74 -9.89 -15.88 23.71
N LEU A 75 -11.02 -16.34 23.13
CA LEU A 75 -11.42 -17.74 23.09
C LEU A 75 -10.67 -18.54 22.00
N LEU A 76 -10.47 -17.97 20.82
CA LEU A 76 -9.66 -18.55 19.74
C LEU A 76 -8.23 -18.86 20.21
N GLU A 77 -7.59 -17.88 20.85
CA GLU A 77 -6.21 -18.01 21.34
C GLU A 77 -6.08 -19.15 22.36
N LYS A 78 -6.99 -19.23 23.35
CA LYS A 78 -7.00 -20.30 24.36
C LYS A 78 -7.30 -21.68 23.76
N ALA A 79 -8.28 -21.76 22.86
CA ALA A 79 -8.59 -23.00 22.15
C ALA A 79 -7.36 -23.47 21.34
N GLY A 80 -6.82 -22.61 20.49
CA GLY A 80 -5.78 -23.00 19.53
C GLY A 80 -4.36 -23.12 20.11
N LYS A 81 -3.98 -22.29 21.09
CA LYS A 81 -2.62 -22.28 21.66
C LYS A 81 -2.50 -23.06 22.96
N ASP A 82 -3.57 -23.14 23.76
CA ASP A 82 -3.56 -23.88 25.03
C ASP A 82 -4.30 -25.22 24.98
N GLY A 83 -5.15 -25.43 23.98
CA GLY A 83 -6.01 -26.61 23.90
C GLY A 83 -7.21 -26.53 24.84
N ASP A 84 -7.60 -25.33 25.27
CA ASP A 84 -8.74 -25.12 26.16
C ASP A 84 -10.03 -25.52 25.46
N LYS A 85 -10.50 -26.73 25.78
CA LYS A 85 -11.74 -27.30 25.24
C LYS A 85 -12.97 -26.50 25.68
N ALA A 86 -12.97 -25.89 26.87
CA ALA A 86 -14.09 -25.06 27.33
C ALA A 86 -14.11 -23.69 26.62
N ALA A 87 -12.96 -23.18 26.18
CA ALA A 87 -12.92 -22.03 25.28
C ALA A 87 -13.40 -22.40 23.86
N PHE A 88 -12.96 -23.56 23.35
CA PHE A 88 -13.42 -24.09 22.06
C PHE A 88 -14.93 -24.31 22.02
N ASP A 89 -15.52 -25.01 23.00
CA ASP A 89 -16.95 -25.32 23.03
C ASP A 89 -17.79 -24.01 23.10
N LYS A 90 -17.31 -22.98 23.81
CA LYS A 90 -17.95 -21.64 23.84
C LYS A 90 -17.86 -20.92 22.49
N LEU A 91 -16.68 -20.90 21.86
CA LEU A 91 -16.48 -20.29 20.54
C LEU A 91 -17.35 -20.97 19.48
N LYS A 92 -17.41 -22.31 19.52
CA LYS A 92 -18.27 -23.13 18.67
C LYS A 92 -19.75 -22.78 18.89
N THR A 93 -20.21 -22.70 20.15
CA THR A 93 -21.62 -22.37 20.46
C THR A 93 -22.01 -20.99 19.90
N ALA A 94 -21.14 -19.99 20.04
CA ALA A 94 -21.35 -18.66 19.46
C ALA A 94 -21.34 -18.67 17.92
N ALA A 95 -20.48 -19.50 17.31
CA ALA A 95 -20.46 -19.70 15.87
C ALA A 95 -21.74 -20.39 15.36
N GLU A 96 -22.26 -21.40 16.08
CA GLU A 96 -23.52 -22.06 15.75
C GLU A 96 -24.69 -21.06 15.87
N ALA A 97 -24.73 -20.26 16.94
CA ALA A 97 -25.69 -19.16 17.16
C ALA A 97 -25.58 -17.99 16.15
N GLY A 98 -24.53 -17.95 15.33
CA GLY A 98 -24.39 -16.98 14.24
C GLY A 98 -23.81 -15.63 14.64
N GLU A 99 -22.90 -15.61 15.61
CA GLU A 99 -21.96 -14.50 15.79
C GLU A 99 -20.88 -14.54 14.69
N ILE A 100 -20.59 -13.40 14.08
CA ILE A 100 -19.84 -13.31 12.81
C ILE A 100 -18.35 -13.52 13.04
N SER A 101 -17.78 -12.89 14.07
CA SER A 101 -16.37 -13.09 14.44
C SER A 101 -16.16 -14.50 14.99
N ALA A 102 -17.10 -15.01 15.79
CA ALA A 102 -17.02 -16.40 16.30
C ALA A 102 -17.01 -17.43 15.16
N ARG A 103 -17.89 -17.29 14.16
CA ARG A 103 -17.85 -18.12 12.95
C ARG A 103 -16.51 -18.00 12.21
N SER A 104 -16.01 -16.77 12.00
CA SER A 104 -14.71 -16.60 11.34
C SER A 104 -13.57 -17.27 12.11
N PHE A 105 -13.56 -17.20 13.44
CA PHE A 105 -12.50 -17.81 14.26
C PHE A 105 -12.64 -19.35 14.39
N MET A 106 -13.85 -19.89 14.31
CA MET A 106 -14.04 -21.34 14.11
C MET A 106 -13.50 -21.80 12.75
N GLY A 107 -13.59 -20.96 11.72
CA GLY A 107 -12.90 -21.19 10.44
C GLY A 107 -11.39 -21.31 10.62
N VAL A 108 -10.77 -20.35 11.32
CA VAL A 108 -9.32 -20.31 11.61
C VAL A 108 -8.83 -21.57 12.35
N LEU A 109 -9.61 -22.16 13.25
CA LEU A 109 -9.22 -23.40 13.94
C LEU A 109 -9.21 -24.66 13.04
N HIS A 110 -9.94 -24.63 11.92
CA HIS A 110 -9.93 -25.66 10.88
C HIS A 110 -9.02 -25.33 9.70
N ASP A 111 -8.45 -24.12 9.65
CA ASP A 111 -7.66 -23.63 8.53
C ASP A 111 -6.25 -24.26 8.53
N PRO A 112 -5.85 -25.00 7.48
CA PRO A 112 -4.53 -25.67 7.43
C PRO A 112 -3.36 -24.69 7.44
N ASP A 113 -3.49 -23.50 6.86
CA ASP A 113 -2.41 -22.51 6.85
C ASP A 113 -2.20 -21.88 8.24
N MET A 114 -3.25 -21.88 9.08
CA MET A 114 -3.21 -21.41 10.47
C MET A 114 -2.84 -22.51 11.50
N ALA A 115 -2.80 -23.79 11.10
CA ALA A 115 -2.52 -24.91 12.00
C ALA A 115 -1.17 -24.80 12.75
N SER A 116 -0.17 -24.16 12.13
CA SER A 116 1.14 -23.89 12.75
C SER A 116 1.11 -22.77 13.82
N VAL A 117 0.10 -21.88 13.76
CA VAL A 117 -0.14 -20.81 14.74
C VAL A 117 -0.95 -21.33 15.95
N TYR A 118 -1.77 -22.36 15.72
CA TYR A 118 -2.66 -22.98 16.70
C TYR A 118 -2.37 -24.49 16.90
N PRO A 119 -1.14 -24.87 17.31
CA PRO A 119 -0.69 -26.26 17.33
C PRO A 119 -1.34 -27.13 18.41
N LYS A 120 -2.16 -26.56 19.30
CA LYS A 120 -2.95 -27.31 20.30
C LYS A 120 -4.47 -27.29 20.01
N SER A 121 -4.89 -26.86 18.82
CA SER A 121 -6.30 -26.83 18.41
C SER A 121 -7.00 -28.17 18.72
N PRO A 122 -8.16 -28.19 19.41
CA PRO A 122 -8.93 -29.41 19.67
C PRO A 122 -9.51 -30.08 18.42
N VAL A 123 -9.41 -29.41 17.26
CA VAL A 123 -9.86 -29.90 15.95
C VAL A 123 -8.69 -30.02 14.98
N LYS A 124 -8.80 -30.97 14.06
CA LYS A 124 -7.86 -31.11 12.94
C LYS A 124 -8.18 -30.08 11.83
N PRO A 125 -7.17 -29.67 11.06
CA PRO A 125 -7.37 -28.93 9.82
C PRO A 125 -8.30 -29.65 8.85
N ASP A 126 -9.18 -28.89 8.22
CA ASP A 126 -10.31 -29.36 7.42
C ASP A 126 -10.82 -28.21 6.53
N VAL A 127 -10.44 -28.22 5.26
CA VAL A 127 -10.68 -27.08 4.34
C VAL A 127 -12.16 -26.87 4.09
N ASP A 128 -12.95 -27.94 3.93
CA ASP A 128 -14.41 -27.86 3.76
C ASP A 128 -15.08 -27.21 4.99
N LYS A 129 -14.68 -27.57 6.22
CA LYS A 129 -15.19 -26.91 7.43
C LYS A 129 -14.76 -25.45 7.50
N ALA A 130 -13.49 -25.15 7.22
CA ALA A 130 -12.98 -23.77 7.24
C ALA A 130 -13.76 -22.88 6.25
N LEU A 131 -13.90 -23.32 4.99
CA LEU A 131 -14.72 -22.65 3.97
C LEU A 131 -16.19 -22.54 4.40
N GLY A 132 -16.78 -23.57 5.01
CA GLY A 132 -18.15 -23.53 5.53
C GLY A 132 -18.38 -22.46 6.60
N TYR A 133 -17.43 -22.31 7.53
CA TYR A 133 -17.46 -21.25 8.55
C TYR A 133 -17.21 -19.84 7.97
N TYR A 134 -16.29 -19.73 7.00
CA TYR A 134 -15.95 -18.45 6.36
C TYR A 134 -17.00 -17.97 5.35
N GLN A 135 -17.74 -18.84 4.65
CA GLN A 135 -18.60 -18.47 3.51
C GLN A 135 -19.63 -17.38 3.87
N ARG A 136 -20.55 -17.63 4.81
CA ARG A 136 -21.61 -16.65 5.18
C ARG A 136 -21.05 -15.38 5.86
N THR A 137 -19.87 -15.45 6.46
CA THR A 137 -19.24 -14.29 7.15
C THR A 137 -18.43 -13.42 6.18
N ALA A 138 -17.79 -14.03 5.17
CA ALA A 138 -17.14 -13.32 4.07
C ALA A 138 -18.17 -12.62 3.15
N ASP A 139 -19.32 -13.25 2.92
CA ASP A 139 -20.45 -12.64 2.18
C ASP A 139 -21.04 -11.41 2.91
N LEU A 140 -20.96 -11.38 4.25
CA LEU A 140 -21.32 -10.21 5.08
C LEU A 140 -20.18 -9.16 5.18
N GLY A 141 -19.06 -9.37 4.50
CA GLY A 141 -17.96 -8.39 4.45
C GLY A 141 -16.95 -8.47 5.59
N TYR A 142 -16.96 -9.53 6.42
CA TYR A 142 -16.04 -9.64 7.56
C TYR A 142 -14.60 -9.92 7.09
N PRO A 143 -13.60 -9.06 7.41
CA PRO A 143 -12.24 -9.17 6.85
C PRO A 143 -11.54 -10.51 7.09
N GLY A 144 -11.64 -11.07 8.29
CA GLY A 144 -10.98 -12.35 8.61
C GLY A 144 -11.49 -13.50 7.75
N ALA A 145 -12.80 -13.53 7.49
CA ALA A 145 -13.43 -14.53 6.64
C ALA A 145 -13.18 -14.27 5.16
N GLN A 146 -13.21 -13.01 4.70
CA GLN A 146 -12.81 -12.67 3.33
C GLN A 146 -11.35 -13.08 3.05
N ARG A 147 -10.45 -12.90 4.03
CA ARG A 147 -9.06 -13.39 3.96
C ARG A 147 -9.01 -14.91 3.81
N GLY A 148 -9.65 -15.66 4.72
CA GLY A 148 -9.70 -17.12 4.69
C GLY A 148 -10.27 -17.67 3.37
N MET A 149 -11.38 -17.12 2.88
CA MET A 149 -11.93 -17.48 1.55
C MET A 149 -10.99 -17.16 0.39
N THR A 150 -10.16 -16.12 0.51
CA THR A 150 -9.18 -15.76 -0.53
C THR A 150 -7.99 -16.72 -0.53
N GLU A 151 -7.43 -17.00 0.64
CA GLU A 151 -6.26 -17.87 0.79
C GLU A 151 -6.61 -19.34 0.48
N LEU A 152 -7.74 -19.85 0.98
CA LEU A 152 -8.15 -21.25 0.75
C LEU A 152 -8.59 -21.57 -0.67
N LEU A 153 -9.28 -20.64 -1.37
CA LEU A 153 -9.77 -20.87 -2.73
C LEU A 153 -8.75 -20.53 -3.83
N LEU A 154 -7.68 -19.77 -3.53
CA LEU A 154 -6.66 -19.40 -4.52
C LEU A 154 -5.34 -20.17 -4.38
N ASN A 155 -5.13 -20.90 -3.29
CA ASN A 155 -4.00 -21.83 -3.16
C ASN A 155 -4.37 -23.22 -3.72
N PRO A 156 -3.77 -23.68 -4.84
CA PRO A 156 -4.11 -24.98 -5.43
C PRO A 156 -3.76 -26.18 -4.56
N ALA A 157 -2.86 -26.03 -3.58
CA ALA A 157 -2.43 -27.12 -2.71
C ALA A 157 -3.57 -27.66 -1.81
N HIS A 158 -4.60 -26.84 -1.57
CA HIS A 158 -5.74 -27.21 -0.72
C HIS A 158 -6.81 -28.03 -1.44
N GLY A 159 -6.73 -28.20 -2.76
CA GLY A 159 -7.70 -29.00 -3.55
C GLY A 159 -9.04 -28.32 -3.87
N HIS A 160 -9.42 -27.26 -3.15
CA HIS A 160 -10.66 -26.50 -3.36
C HIS A 160 -10.46 -25.24 -4.23
N TYR A 161 -9.61 -25.32 -5.26
CA TYR A 161 -9.25 -24.17 -6.10
C TYR A 161 -10.44 -23.65 -6.91
N ASP A 162 -10.85 -22.42 -6.63
CA ASP A 162 -11.91 -21.69 -7.35
C ASP A 162 -11.44 -20.24 -7.56
N ALA A 163 -10.76 -20.02 -8.69
CA ALA A 163 -10.24 -18.71 -9.06
C ALA A 163 -11.33 -17.62 -9.00
N LYS A 164 -12.54 -17.92 -9.46
CA LYS A 164 -13.62 -16.94 -9.58
C LYS A 164 -14.21 -16.55 -8.23
N ARG A 165 -14.46 -17.51 -7.33
CA ARG A 165 -14.92 -17.22 -5.95
C ARG A 165 -13.80 -16.61 -5.11
N GLY A 166 -12.59 -17.17 -5.14
CA GLY A 166 -11.45 -16.66 -4.39
C GLY A 166 -11.08 -15.22 -4.77
N CYS A 167 -10.99 -14.90 -6.06
CA CYS A 167 -10.68 -13.55 -6.53
C CYS A 167 -11.78 -12.54 -6.22
N ARG A 168 -13.05 -12.97 -6.20
CA ARG A 168 -14.17 -12.13 -5.73
C ARG A 168 -14.01 -11.73 -4.26
N TYR A 169 -13.61 -12.66 -3.38
CA TYR A 169 -13.35 -12.33 -1.97
C TYR A 169 -12.09 -11.50 -1.79
N GLY A 170 -11.02 -11.76 -2.56
CA GLY A 170 -9.80 -10.95 -2.51
C GLY A 170 -10.04 -9.50 -2.91
N LEU A 171 -10.84 -9.27 -3.97
CA LEU A 171 -11.27 -7.92 -4.36
C LEU A 171 -12.11 -7.25 -3.28
N ALA A 172 -13.05 -7.98 -2.67
CA ALA A 172 -13.90 -7.45 -1.60
C ALA A 172 -13.12 -7.13 -0.31
N LEU A 173 -12.09 -7.93 0.02
CA LEU A 173 -11.14 -7.67 1.10
C LEU A 173 -10.30 -6.43 0.83
N HIS A 174 -9.76 -6.30 -0.39
CA HIS A 174 -8.91 -5.17 -0.78
C HIS A 174 -9.71 -3.85 -0.85
N ALA A 175 -10.99 -3.91 -1.22
CA ALA A 175 -11.89 -2.76 -1.18
C ALA A 175 -12.40 -2.39 0.24
N ASN A 176 -12.08 -3.18 1.28
CA ASN A 176 -12.66 -3.03 2.61
C ASN A 176 -12.04 -1.83 3.38
N PRO A 177 -12.82 -0.78 3.75
CA PRO A 177 -12.27 0.40 4.42
C PRO A 177 -11.70 0.15 5.83
N ALA A 178 -12.00 -0.97 6.48
CA ALA A 178 -11.33 -1.35 7.72
C ALA A 178 -9.90 -1.84 7.45
N VAL A 179 -9.73 -2.69 6.42
CA VAL A 179 -8.45 -3.29 6.03
C VAL A 179 -7.50 -2.23 5.46
N ALA A 180 -8.01 -1.32 4.62
CA ALA A 180 -7.23 -0.22 4.07
C ALA A 180 -6.69 0.72 5.17
N ARG A 181 -7.52 1.07 6.17
CA ARG A 181 -7.08 1.86 7.35
C ARG A 181 -6.10 1.13 8.26
N ALA A 182 -6.15 -0.20 8.30
CA ALA A 182 -5.18 -1.03 8.99
C ALA A 182 -3.87 -1.25 8.19
N GLY A 183 -3.70 -0.58 7.03
CA GLY A 183 -2.51 -0.73 6.18
C GLY A 183 -2.28 -2.17 5.70
N TYR A 184 -3.35 -2.95 5.55
CA TYR A 184 -3.32 -4.40 5.22
C TYR A 184 -2.51 -5.28 6.20
N ALA A 185 -2.20 -4.78 7.40
CA ALA A 185 -1.51 -5.56 8.43
C ALA A 185 -2.30 -6.84 8.79
N GLY A 186 -1.66 -8.01 8.64
CA GLY A 186 -2.32 -9.33 8.81
C GLY A 186 -3.08 -9.85 7.58
N PHE A 187 -3.16 -9.09 6.49
CA PHE A 187 -3.90 -9.42 5.25
C PHE A 187 -3.02 -9.53 4.00
N TRP A 188 -1.72 -9.21 4.11
CA TRP A 188 -0.77 -9.28 2.99
C TRP A 188 -0.68 -10.66 2.27
N PRO A 189 -0.85 -11.84 2.90
CA PRO A 189 -0.84 -13.10 2.16
C PRO A 189 -2.02 -13.25 1.17
N ALA A 190 -3.25 -12.88 1.56
CA ALA A 190 -4.39 -12.79 0.64
C ALA A 190 -4.17 -11.81 -0.51
N LEU A 191 -3.43 -10.70 -0.29
CA LEU A 191 -3.07 -9.78 -1.37
C LEU A 191 -2.08 -10.40 -2.38
N TYR A 192 -1.19 -11.29 -1.95
CA TYR A 192 -0.31 -12.03 -2.87
C TYR A 192 -1.13 -12.96 -3.78
N TRP A 193 -2.14 -13.64 -3.25
CA TRP A 193 -3.07 -14.43 -4.05
C TRP A 193 -3.93 -13.56 -4.98
N LEU A 194 -4.44 -12.43 -4.49
CA LEU A 194 -5.20 -11.46 -5.29
C LEU A 194 -4.40 -10.91 -6.48
N ALA A 195 -3.09 -10.70 -6.32
CA ALA A 195 -2.23 -10.25 -7.43
C ALA A 195 -2.23 -11.23 -8.62
N GLY A 196 -2.43 -12.54 -8.37
CA GLY A 196 -2.59 -13.55 -9.40
C GLY A 196 -3.88 -13.41 -10.21
N CYS A 197 -4.96 -12.92 -9.58
CA CYS A 197 -6.27 -12.76 -10.22
C CYS A 197 -6.24 -11.89 -11.47
N TYR A 198 -5.39 -10.85 -11.49
CA TYR A 198 -5.28 -9.95 -12.64
C TYR A 198 -4.47 -10.54 -13.81
N VAL A 199 -3.96 -11.77 -13.72
CA VAL A 199 -3.26 -12.47 -14.82
C VAL A 199 -3.82 -13.86 -15.15
N THR A 200 -4.56 -14.49 -14.25
CA THR A 200 -5.28 -15.75 -14.46
C THR A 200 -6.62 -15.50 -15.18
N PRO A 201 -6.85 -16.01 -16.41
CA PRO A 201 -8.11 -15.79 -17.15
C PRO A 201 -9.39 -16.27 -16.42
N GLU A 202 -9.27 -17.34 -15.63
CA GLU A 202 -10.37 -18.01 -14.93
C GLU A 202 -10.88 -17.22 -13.71
N SER A 203 -10.17 -16.16 -13.31
CA SER A 203 -10.52 -15.33 -12.15
C SER A 203 -11.84 -14.54 -12.31
N GLY A 204 -12.27 -14.31 -13.55
CA GLY A 204 -13.34 -13.37 -13.87
C GLY A 204 -13.00 -11.89 -13.61
N VAL A 205 -11.74 -11.58 -13.29
CA VAL A 205 -11.23 -10.21 -13.09
C VAL A 205 -10.63 -9.70 -14.40
N PRO A 206 -10.82 -8.42 -14.77
CA PRO A 206 -10.15 -7.84 -15.94
C PRO A 206 -8.62 -8.00 -15.84
N ARG A 207 -8.01 -8.49 -16.92
CA ARG A 207 -6.58 -8.80 -16.98
C ARG A 207 -5.74 -7.52 -16.96
N ASP A 208 -4.97 -7.33 -15.88
CA ASP A 208 -4.10 -6.18 -15.65
C ASP A 208 -2.74 -6.62 -15.06
N PRO A 209 -1.75 -6.91 -15.93
CA PRO A 209 -0.41 -7.29 -15.49
C PRO A 209 0.33 -6.20 -14.71
N GLN A 210 -0.05 -4.92 -14.87
CA GLN A 210 0.59 -3.82 -14.14
C GLN A 210 0.07 -3.78 -12.69
N LYS A 211 -1.25 -3.90 -12.49
CA LYS A 211 -1.84 -4.00 -11.16
C LYS A 211 -1.42 -5.28 -10.44
N ALA A 212 -1.33 -6.41 -11.15
CA ALA A 212 -0.70 -7.63 -10.62
C ALA A 212 0.72 -7.36 -10.09
N ALA A 213 1.58 -6.76 -10.91
CA ALA A 213 2.94 -6.44 -10.51
C ALA A 213 3.00 -5.47 -9.33
N ASP A 214 2.15 -4.45 -9.32
CA ASP A 214 2.15 -3.43 -8.27
C ASP A 214 1.71 -4.04 -6.93
N THR A 215 0.64 -4.85 -6.88
CA THR A 215 0.22 -5.59 -5.67
C THR A 215 1.25 -6.64 -5.26
N TYR A 216 1.86 -7.39 -6.19
CA TYR A 216 2.96 -8.31 -5.87
C TYR A 216 4.12 -7.57 -5.19
N MET A 217 4.58 -6.46 -5.77
CA MET A 217 5.69 -5.67 -5.23
C MET A 217 5.35 -4.97 -3.90
N GLU A 218 4.08 -4.71 -3.60
CA GLU A 218 3.65 -4.30 -2.25
C GLU A 218 3.76 -5.46 -1.25
N THR A 219 3.28 -6.67 -1.58
CA THR A 219 3.39 -7.84 -0.67
C THR A 219 4.85 -8.24 -0.39
N VAL A 220 5.73 -8.08 -1.38
CA VAL A 220 7.18 -8.31 -1.25
C VAL A 220 7.83 -7.25 -0.37
N ALA A 221 7.49 -5.96 -0.55
CA ALA A 221 8.00 -4.86 0.26
C ALA A 221 7.48 -4.89 1.72
N ALA A 222 6.28 -5.43 1.93
CA ALA A 222 5.71 -5.72 3.26
C ALA A 222 6.38 -6.92 3.97
N GLY A 223 7.41 -7.52 3.37
CA GLY A 223 8.21 -8.58 3.98
C GLY A 223 7.53 -9.96 4.02
N VAL A 224 6.48 -10.20 3.22
CA VAL A 224 5.81 -11.51 3.18
C VAL A 224 6.79 -12.57 2.65
N ARG A 225 7.32 -13.38 3.57
CA ARG A 225 8.40 -14.34 3.29
C ARG A 225 8.08 -15.30 2.15
N ALA A 226 6.82 -15.77 2.09
CA ALA A 226 6.29 -16.65 1.04
C ALA A 226 6.23 -15.93 -0.31
N ALA A 227 5.49 -14.82 -0.41
CA ALA A 227 5.37 -14.01 -1.62
C ALA A 227 6.72 -13.69 -2.28
N ALA A 228 7.73 -13.32 -1.49
CA ALA A 228 9.08 -13.06 -2.00
C ALA A 228 9.79 -14.31 -2.55
N THR A 229 9.58 -15.49 -1.96
CA THR A 229 10.18 -16.76 -2.41
C THR A 229 9.40 -17.33 -3.61
N ASP A 230 8.08 -17.44 -3.50
CA ASP A 230 7.21 -17.97 -4.57
C ASP A 230 7.29 -17.12 -5.84
N LEU A 231 7.50 -15.82 -5.71
CA LEU A 231 7.72 -14.94 -6.85
C LEU A 231 9.13 -15.09 -7.44
N THR A 232 10.20 -15.24 -6.65
CA THR A 232 11.55 -15.47 -7.22
C THR A 232 11.65 -16.81 -7.92
N ASP A 233 11.04 -17.84 -7.36
CA ASP A 233 11.18 -19.23 -7.79
C ASP A 233 10.09 -19.60 -8.82
N GLY A 234 9.05 -18.75 -8.93
CA GLY A 234 8.02 -18.78 -9.96
C GLY A 234 8.24 -17.85 -11.15
N LEU A 235 9.17 -16.88 -11.09
CA LEU A 235 9.22 -15.76 -12.04
C LEU A 235 9.32 -16.20 -13.51
N GLY A 236 10.17 -17.18 -13.82
CA GLY A 236 10.35 -17.73 -15.18
C GLY A 236 9.16 -18.52 -15.72
N ARG A 237 8.11 -18.72 -14.92
CA ARG A 237 6.82 -19.34 -15.32
C ARG A 237 5.68 -18.32 -15.38
N ARG A 238 5.93 -17.03 -15.13
CA ARG A 238 4.94 -15.96 -15.23
C ARG A 238 4.83 -15.45 -16.68
N PRO A 239 3.66 -14.91 -17.10
CA PRO A 239 3.53 -14.26 -18.40
C PRO A 239 4.57 -13.16 -18.61
N PRO A 240 5.19 -13.02 -19.80
CA PRO A 240 6.24 -12.04 -20.03
C PRO A 240 5.83 -10.59 -19.71
N ASP A 241 4.59 -10.21 -19.98
CA ASP A 241 4.08 -8.87 -19.70
C ASP A 241 3.89 -8.57 -18.20
N LEU A 242 3.63 -9.59 -17.37
CA LEU A 242 3.72 -9.50 -15.91
C LEU A 242 5.18 -9.33 -15.47
N VAL A 243 6.12 -10.07 -16.06
CA VAL A 243 7.54 -9.91 -15.75
C VAL A 243 8.03 -8.52 -16.15
N SER A 244 7.63 -7.97 -17.31
CA SER A 244 7.92 -6.59 -17.71
C SER A 244 7.29 -5.58 -16.75
N ALA A 245 6.10 -5.85 -16.21
CA ALA A 245 5.45 -4.99 -15.23
C ALA A 245 6.17 -4.99 -13.86
N ILE A 246 6.69 -6.15 -13.45
CA ILE A 246 7.54 -6.31 -12.26
C ILE A 246 8.88 -5.58 -12.47
N GLN A 247 9.54 -5.77 -13.62
CA GLN A 247 10.76 -5.04 -14.00
C GLN A 247 10.53 -3.52 -13.93
N ARG A 248 9.43 -3.00 -14.55
CA ARG A 248 9.05 -1.57 -14.45
C ARG A 248 8.88 -1.10 -13.02
N ASN A 249 8.18 -1.87 -12.17
CA ASN A 249 7.96 -1.47 -10.78
C ASN A 249 9.28 -1.42 -10.00
N LEU A 250 10.14 -2.43 -10.15
CA LEU A 250 11.46 -2.49 -9.52
C LEU A 250 12.38 -1.35 -10.00
N THR A 251 12.36 -0.99 -11.28
CA THR A 251 13.09 0.18 -11.81
C THR A 251 12.55 1.49 -11.22
N ARG A 252 11.22 1.68 -11.16
CA ARG A 252 10.61 2.86 -10.49
C ARG A 252 10.93 2.96 -9.00
N ARG A 253 11.34 1.85 -8.36
CA ARG A 253 11.74 1.76 -6.95
C ARG A 253 13.27 1.68 -6.76
N GLY A 254 14.07 1.83 -7.82
CA GLY A 254 15.54 1.82 -7.75
C GLY A 254 16.21 0.44 -7.60
N PHE A 255 15.44 -0.65 -7.62
CA PHE A 255 15.96 -2.02 -7.41
C PHE A 255 16.43 -2.72 -8.69
N TYR A 256 16.08 -2.22 -9.89
CA TYR A 256 16.40 -2.88 -11.16
C TYR A 256 16.85 -1.90 -12.25
N SER A 257 18.03 -2.13 -12.83
CA SER A 257 18.63 -1.32 -13.90
C SER A 257 18.74 -2.04 -15.26
N GLY A 258 18.21 -3.27 -15.36
CA GLY A 258 18.29 -4.07 -16.57
C GLY A 258 17.20 -3.75 -17.61
N PRO A 259 17.18 -4.45 -18.75
CA PRO A 259 16.18 -4.27 -19.79
C PRO A 259 14.78 -4.67 -19.29
N ILE A 260 13.77 -3.90 -19.66
CA ILE A 260 12.35 -4.24 -19.44
C ILE A 260 11.91 -5.09 -20.63
N ASP A 261 12.26 -6.37 -20.61
CA ASP A 261 12.10 -7.32 -21.72
C ASP A 261 11.04 -8.41 -21.46
N GLY A 262 10.58 -8.56 -20.21
CA GLY A 262 9.69 -9.66 -19.82
C GLY A 262 10.38 -11.00 -19.57
N THR A 263 11.71 -11.04 -19.57
CA THR A 263 12.50 -12.23 -19.23
C THR A 263 12.80 -12.25 -17.74
N ALA A 264 12.61 -13.40 -17.08
CA ALA A 264 12.93 -13.59 -15.67
C ALA A 264 14.45 -13.72 -15.41
N SER A 265 15.19 -12.66 -15.74
CA SER A 265 16.66 -12.64 -15.63
C SER A 265 17.15 -12.81 -14.18
N PRO A 266 18.37 -13.32 -13.95
CA PRO A 266 18.98 -13.38 -12.62
C PRO A 266 19.01 -12.01 -11.92
N GLN A 267 19.17 -10.92 -12.67
CA GLN A 267 19.14 -9.55 -12.16
C GLN A 267 17.73 -9.14 -11.71
N THR A 268 16.67 -9.57 -12.42
CA THR A 268 15.27 -9.33 -12.01
C THR A 268 14.95 -10.13 -10.74
N ILE A 269 15.43 -11.37 -10.64
CA ILE A 269 15.31 -12.20 -9.44
C ILE A 269 16.05 -11.58 -8.25
N ALA A 270 17.28 -11.06 -8.46
CA ALA A 270 18.03 -10.34 -7.44
C ALA A 270 17.30 -9.07 -6.97
N ALA A 271 16.72 -8.30 -7.89
CA ALA A 271 15.94 -7.10 -7.58
C ALA A 271 14.69 -7.40 -6.71
N VAL A 272 13.96 -8.50 -6.97
CA VAL A 272 12.86 -8.94 -6.10
C VAL A 272 13.38 -9.34 -4.71
N ARG A 273 14.54 -9.99 -4.62
CA ARG A 273 15.16 -10.36 -3.33
C ARG A 273 15.63 -9.13 -2.55
N ALA A 274 16.19 -8.13 -3.22
CA ALA A 274 16.57 -6.85 -2.64
C ALA A 274 15.35 -6.08 -2.10
N LEU A 275 14.25 -6.01 -2.86
CA LEU A 275 12.99 -5.42 -2.40
C LEU A 275 12.42 -6.15 -1.16
N SER A 276 12.66 -7.46 -1.04
CA SER A 276 12.26 -8.25 0.14
C SER A 276 13.24 -8.18 1.33
N GLY A 277 14.34 -7.44 1.21
CA GLY A 277 15.41 -7.38 2.22
C GLY A 277 16.19 -8.69 2.41
N LYS A 278 16.25 -9.57 1.39
CA LYS A 278 16.88 -10.90 1.45
C LYS A 278 18.23 -11.03 0.71
N ALA A 279 18.57 -10.15 -0.23
CA ALA A 279 19.85 -10.21 -0.95
C ALA A 279 20.24 -8.91 -1.66
N ALA A 280 21.54 -8.64 -1.75
CA ALA A 280 22.11 -7.41 -2.32
C ALA A 280 22.04 -7.35 -3.86
N PRO A 281 21.98 -6.14 -4.46
CA PRO A 281 22.05 -5.96 -5.90
C PRO A 281 23.48 -6.14 -6.43
N THR A 282 23.63 -6.96 -7.48
CA THR A 282 24.83 -6.97 -8.32
C THR A 282 24.69 -5.97 -9.48
N GLY A 283 25.76 -5.23 -9.76
CA GLY A 283 25.76 -4.19 -10.79
C GLY A 283 25.76 -4.74 -12.22
N GLY A 284 25.15 -3.98 -13.13
CA GLY A 284 25.17 -4.22 -14.58
C GLY A 284 25.04 -2.90 -15.34
N SER A 285 26.06 -2.57 -16.13
CA SER A 285 26.21 -1.29 -16.82
C SER A 285 25.23 -1.12 -17.98
N ALA A 286 24.82 0.12 -18.25
CA ALA A 286 24.14 0.46 -19.48
C ALA A 286 25.12 0.56 -20.67
N PRO A 287 24.72 0.14 -21.89
CA PRO A 287 25.33 0.60 -23.13
C PRO A 287 24.58 1.81 -23.69
N ALA A 288 25.32 2.89 -24.00
CA ALA A 288 24.85 3.84 -25.02
C ALA A 288 24.93 3.17 -26.41
N GLY A 289 24.08 3.58 -27.35
CA GLY A 289 23.87 2.87 -28.61
C GLY A 289 25.02 2.98 -29.62
N GLY A 290 25.03 2.09 -30.62
CA GLY A 290 26.00 2.10 -31.71
C GLY A 290 25.56 1.31 -32.95
N ALA A 291 25.31 2.03 -34.04
CA ALA A 291 25.40 1.58 -35.42
C ALA A 291 26.22 2.65 -36.17
N ALA A 292 27.09 2.36 -37.14
CA ALA A 292 27.43 1.10 -37.82
C ALA A 292 28.95 1.08 -38.20
N PRO A 293 29.51 -0.02 -38.71
CA PRO A 293 30.92 -0.14 -39.14
C PRO A 293 31.09 -0.01 -40.67
N PRO A 294 32.30 -0.20 -41.27
CA PRO A 294 33.68 -0.17 -40.74
C PRO A 294 34.62 0.81 -41.51
N GLY A 295 35.88 1.00 -41.05
CA GLY A 295 36.88 1.72 -41.86
C GLY A 295 38.32 1.83 -41.35
N GLY A 296 39.16 0.83 -41.65
CA GLY A 296 40.58 1.02 -42.04
C GLY A 296 41.69 1.33 -41.01
N ALA A 297 42.92 0.91 -41.38
CA ALA A 297 44.24 1.42 -40.98
C ALA A 297 44.79 1.19 -39.55
N ALA A 298 45.50 0.07 -39.41
CA ALA A 298 46.77 -0.19 -38.73
C ALA A 298 47.54 0.94 -37.96
N GLY A 299 48.15 0.52 -36.83
CA GLY A 299 49.51 0.96 -36.44
C GLY A 299 49.65 1.64 -35.06
N GLY A 300 50.61 1.16 -34.25
CA GLY A 300 51.11 1.87 -33.06
C GLY A 300 51.13 1.05 -31.77
N GLU A 301 52.29 0.49 -31.40
CA GLU A 301 52.53 0.01 -30.03
C GLU A 301 52.75 1.19 -29.08
N GLY A 302 51.99 1.26 -27.98
CA GLY A 302 52.13 2.31 -26.97
C GLY A 302 51.76 1.83 -25.58
N LYS A 303 52.76 1.59 -24.72
CA LYS A 303 52.55 1.24 -23.31
C LYS A 303 52.12 2.48 -22.51
N ASN A 304 50.82 2.73 -22.42
CA ASN A 304 50.27 3.58 -21.36
C ASN A 304 50.08 2.75 -20.08
N PRO A 305 50.42 3.28 -18.89
CA PRO A 305 50.14 2.62 -17.62
C PRO A 305 48.62 2.56 -17.37
N ALA A 306 48.16 1.46 -16.76
CA ALA A 306 46.74 1.30 -16.45
C ALA A 306 46.28 2.33 -15.40
N PRO A 307 45.05 2.90 -15.53
CA PRO A 307 44.48 3.72 -14.48
C PRO A 307 44.24 2.87 -13.22
N PRO A 308 44.31 3.46 -12.01
CA PRO A 308 44.08 2.73 -10.77
C PRO A 308 42.65 2.15 -10.74
N ALA A 309 42.53 0.91 -10.28
CA ALA A 309 41.24 0.24 -10.16
C ALA A 309 40.31 1.00 -9.20
N SER A 310 39.12 1.35 -9.67
CA SER A 310 38.11 2.04 -8.85
C SER A 310 37.65 1.16 -7.69
N GLU A 311 37.58 1.72 -6.47
CA GLU A 311 37.04 0.98 -5.32
C GLU A 311 35.58 0.53 -5.61
N PRO A 312 35.20 -0.71 -5.24
CA PRO A 312 33.82 -1.16 -5.40
C PRO A 312 32.83 -0.31 -4.58
N VAL A 313 31.78 0.18 -5.24
CA VAL A 313 30.67 0.89 -4.59
C VAL A 313 30.02 -0.03 -3.55
N PRO A 314 29.87 0.39 -2.27
CA PRO A 314 29.26 -0.43 -1.24
C PRO A 314 27.76 -0.64 -1.49
N SER A 315 27.27 -1.88 -1.30
CA SER A 315 25.85 -2.17 -1.41
C SER A 315 25.05 -1.61 -0.23
N VAL A 316 23.77 -1.32 -0.46
CA VAL A 316 22.83 -0.88 0.59
C VAL A 316 22.80 -1.87 1.76
N ASP A 317 22.82 -3.18 1.49
CA ASP A 317 22.87 -4.23 2.51
C ASP A 317 24.16 -4.18 3.33
N ALA A 318 25.32 -3.96 2.72
CA ALA A 318 26.59 -3.83 3.43
C ALA A 318 26.58 -2.59 4.35
N LEU A 319 26.11 -1.44 3.86
CA LEU A 319 25.97 -0.22 4.67
C LEU A 319 24.95 -0.41 5.80
N THR A 320 23.86 -1.12 5.54
CA THR A 320 22.81 -1.45 6.54
C THR A 320 23.32 -2.44 7.59
N ALA A 321 24.18 -3.39 7.22
CA ALA A 321 24.84 -4.29 8.17
C ALA A 321 25.78 -3.52 9.09
N LEU A 322 26.65 -2.67 8.53
CA LEU A 322 27.55 -1.79 9.31
C LEU A 322 26.76 -0.88 10.26
N TYR A 323 25.65 -0.30 9.81
CA TYR A 323 24.77 0.51 10.66
C TYR A 323 24.19 -0.26 11.85
N LYS A 324 23.82 -1.55 11.66
CA LYS A 324 23.25 -2.39 12.72
C LYS A 324 24.28 -2.86 13.75
N SER A 325 25.54 -3.05 13.35
CA SER A 325 26.62 -3.46 14.27
C SER A 325 27.40 -2.28 14.87
N ALA A 326 27.42 -1.11 14.23
CA ALA A 326 28.13 0.07 14.69
C ALA A 326 27.93 0.47 16.18
N PRO A 327 26.74 0.34 16.79
CA PRO A 327 26.55 0.62 18.22
C PRO A 327 27.40 -0.22 19.18
N THR A 328 27.83 -1.42 18.75
CA THR A 328 28.66 -2.35 19.53
C THR A 328 30.00 -2.70 18.86
N ASN A 329 30.24 -2.25 17.63
CA ASN A 329 31.49 -2.45 16.89
C ASN A 329 32.02 -1.13 16.31
N ALA A 330 33.03 -0.55 16.98
CA ALA A 330 33.68 0.68 16.54
C ALA A 330 34.34 0.57 15.15
N ALA A 331 34.77 -0.62 14.71
CA ALA A 331 35.34 -0.81 13.37
C ALA A 331 34.28 -0.68 12.26
N ASP A 332 33.07 -1.18 12.50
CA ASP A 332 31.95 -1.03 11.56
C ASP A 332 31.42 0.41 11.55
N ALA A 333 31.39 1.08 12.71
CA ALA A 333 31.09 2.50 12.81
C ALA A 333 32.09 3.36 12.01
N ALA A 334 33.39 3.07 12.12
CA ALA A 334 34.44 3.75 11.36
C ALA A 334 34.33 3.49 9.84
N LYS A 335 34.01 2.24 9.44
CA LYS A 335 33.83 1.88 8.04
C LYS A 335 32.57 2.49 7.41
N LEU A 336 31.48 2.63 8.18
CA LEU A 336 30.30 3.38 7.74
C LEU A 336 30.62 4.88 7.59
N ARG A 337 31.49 5.43 8.46
CA ARG A 337 31.98 6.81 8.35
C ARG A 337 32.83 7.05 7.11
N ASP A 338 33.78 6.15 6.79
CA ASP A 338 34.59 6.21 5.54
C ASP A 338 33.69 6.30 4.30
N PHE A 339 32.65 5.46 4.21
CA PHE A 339 31.69 5.54 3.10
C PHE A 339 30.84 6.82 3.10
N ALA A 340 30.52 7.39 4.26
CA ALA A 340 29.83 8.68 4.35
C ALA A 340 30.73 9.85 3.91
N GLU A 341 32.00 9.84 4.31
CA GLU A 341 33.03 10.81 3.92
C GLU A 341 33.35 10.72 2.42
N LYS A 342 33.41 9.50 1.85
CA LYS A 342 33.53 9.24 0.40
C LYS A 342 32.30 9.62 -0.44
N GLY A 343 31.24 10.14 0.19
CA GLY A 343 30.09 10.72 -0.53
C GLY A 343 28.94 9.77 -0.83
N PHE A 344 28.95 8.51 -0.38
CA PHE A 344 27.88 7.56 -0.68
C PHE A 344 26.59 7.95 0.05
N ALA A 345 25.55 8.36 -0.70
CA ALA A 345 24.33 8.95 -0.15
C ALA A 345 23.64 8.09 0.95
N VAL A 346 23.54 6.78 0.74
CA VAL A 346 22.97 5.85 1.73
C VAL A 346 23.87 5.72 2.97
N ALA A 347 25.20 5.77 2.81
CA ALA A 347 26.12 5.74 3.95
C ALA A 347 26.01 7.04 4.77
N GLN A 348 25.87 8.18 4.11
CA GLN A 348 25.62 9.47 4.75
C GLN A 348 24.30 9.47 5.53
N PHE A 349 23.23 8.93 4.97
CA PHE A 349 21.93 8.82 5.67
C PHE A 349 22.02 7.93 6.91
N LEU A 350 22.63 6.75 6.78
CA LEU A 350 22.77 5.80 7.88
C LEU A 350 23.75 6.30 8.95
N TYR A 351 24.86 6.94 8.56
CA TYR A 351 25.80 7.52 9.51
C TYR A 351 25.21 8.74 10.22
N ALA A 352 24.47 9.60 9.52
CA ALA A 352 23.71 10.69 10.13
C ALA A 352 22.65 10.21 11.11
N SER A 353 21.96 9.10 10.79
CA SER A 353 21.01 8.45 11.69
C SER A 353 21.72 7.86 12.92
N LEU A 354 22.93 7.29 12.74
CA LEU A 354 23.73 6.70 13.80
C LEU A 354 24.21 7.76 14.81
N VAL A 355 24.78 8.87 14.33
CA VAL A 355 25.29 9.98 15.18
C VAL A 355 24.21 11.00 15.55
N SER A 356 22.94 10.80 15.17
CA SER A 356 21.87 11.71 15.54
C SER A 356 21.65 11.72 17.06
N PRO A 357 21.52 12.88 17.73
CA PRO A 357 21.09 12.96 19.13
C PRO A 357 19.70 12.36 19.38
N THR A 358 18.91 12.12 18.33
CA THR A 358 17.62 11.41 18.42
C THR A 358 17.77 9.88 18.55
N ASN A 359 18.94 9.33 18.23
CA ASN A 359 19.20 7.89 18.23
C ASN A 359 19.57 7.37 19.63
N LYS A 360 18.57 6.94 20.39
CA LYS A 360 18.75 6.30 21.70
C LYS A 360 19.53 4.98 21.67
N ASN A 361 19.79 4.42 20.50
CA ASN A 361 20.49 3.15 20.29
C ASN A 361 21.90 3.33 19.68
N ALA A 362 22.49 4.54 19.74
CA ALA A 362 23.83 4.81 19.19
C ALA A 362 24.97 4.03 19.88
N GLY A 363 24.74 3.53 21.10
CA GLY A 363 25.67 2.65 21.81
C GLY A 363 26.99 3.33 22.14
N GLN A 364 28.10 2.83 21.58
CA GLN A 364 29.44 3.42 21.75
C GLN A 364 29.69 4.65 20.87
N VAL A 365 28.79 4.98 19.93
CA VAL A 365 28.98 6.09 18.99
C VAL A 365 28.44 7.39 19.60
N ALA A 366 29.32 8.38 19.77
CA ALA A 366 28.94 9.69 20.30
C ALA A 366 28.04 10.46 19.30
N PRO A 367 27.04 11.23 19.79
CA PRO A 367 26.18 12.02 18.92
C PRO A 367 26.91 13.27 18.38
N ASP A 368 26.68 13.58 17.11
CA ASP A 368 27.11 14.80 16.42
C ASP A 368 25.95 15.32 15.56
N GLY A 369 25.12 16.18 16.16
CA GLY A 369 23.95 16.78 15.53
C GLY A 369 24.32 17.70 14.36
N ARG A 370 25.52 18.31 14.34
CA ARG A 370 25.98 19.15 13.21
C ARG A 370 26.44 18.33 12.02
N LEU A 371 27.01 17.14 12.23
CA LEU A 371 27.35 16.22 11.14
C LEU A 371 26.08 15.53 10.62
N ALA A 372 25.19 15.09 11.52
CA ALA A 372 23.90 14.55 11.14
C ALA A 372 23.08 15.54 10.29
N SER A 373 22.96 16.80 10.73
CA SER A 373 22.21 17.81 9.99
C SER A 373 22.82 18.09 8.61
N ARG A 374 24.14 18.30 8.51
CA ARG A 374 24.83 18.56 7.23
C ARG A 374 24.57 17.44 6.20
N TYR A 375 24.64 16.17 6.60
CA TYR A 375 24.35 15.06 5.70
C TYR A 375 22.87 15.00 5.32
N LEU A 376 21.95 15.13 6.29
CA LEU A 376 20.50 15.05 6.02
C LEU A 376 20.00 16.23 5.18
N GLU A 377 20.51 17.45 5.39
CA GLU A 377 20.21 18.62 4.55
C GLU A 377 20.70 18.44 3.11
N ARG A 378 21.89 17.87 2.91
CA ARG A 378 22.44 17.59 1.57
C ARG A 378 21.58 16.56 0.84
N LEU A 379 21.21 15.49 1.52
CA LEU A 379 20.36 14.42 0.99
C LEU A 379 18.94 14.93 0.70
N ALA A 380 18.37 15.77 1.55
CA ALA A 380 17.05 16.37 1.33
C ALA A 380 16.97 17.24 0.05
N GLN A 381 18.08 17.66 -0.54
CA GLN A 381 18.10 18.35 -1.84
C GLN A 381 17.95 17.39 -3.03
N GLU A 382 18.30 16.11 -2.87
CA GLU A 382 18.10 15.07 -3.88
C GLU A 382 16.59 14.82 -4.09
N LYS A 383 16.19 14.49 -5.34
CA LYS A 383 14.76 14.36 -5.71
C LYS A 383 14.07 13.11 -5.16
N GLU A 384 14.85 12.12 -4.74
CA GLU A 384 14.35 10.78 -4.38
C GLU A 384 14.61 10.43 -2.90
N PHE A 385 15.37 11.26 -2.17
CA PHE A 385 15.78 10.99 -0.79
C PHE A 385 14.81 11.59 0.26
N GLY A 386 13.51 11.33 0.08
CA GLY A 386 12.44 11.74 1.01
C GLY A 386 12.73 11.48 2.50
N PRO A 387 13.23 10.30 2.91
CA PRO A 387 13.53 9.99 4.31
C PRO A 387 14.54 10.95 4.98
N ALA A 388 15.46 11.54 4.22
CA ALA A 388 16.43 12.49 4.80
C ALA A 388 15.76 13.79 5.25
N ALA A 389 14.75 14.27 4.51
CA ALA A 389 13.95 15.42 4.93
C ALA A 389 13.09 15.12 6.17
N VAL A 390 12.58 13.88 6.29
CA VAL A 390 11.86 13.42 7.49
C VAL A 390 12.77 13.38 8.71
N SER A 391 13.95 12.74 8.61
CA SER A 391 14.94 12.71 9.68
C SER A 391 15.47 14.10 10.04
N ALA A 392 15.67 14.99 9.06
CA ALA A 392 16.07 16.37 9.31
C ALA A 392 15.01 17.16 10.08
N ALA A 393 13.72 16.98 9.77
CA ALA A 393 12.64 17.64 10.49
C ALA A 393 12.66 17.32 11.99
N PHE A 394 12.79 16.03 12.33
CA PHE A 394 12.93 15.60 13.72
C PHE A 394 14.21 16.09 14.39
N LEU A 395 15.34 16.05 13.68
CA LEU A 395 16.63 16.50 14.22
C LEU A 395 16.60 17.99 14.58
N TYR A 396 15.96 18.83 13.77
CA TYR A 396 15.81 20.26 14.07
C TYR A 396 14.74 20.54 15.15
N ASP A 397 13.67 19.76 15.25
CA ASP A 397 12.67 19.95 16.31
C ASP A 397 13.13 19.44 17.68
N ILE A 398 14.05 18.48 17.73
CA ILE A 398 14.60 17.97 19.00
C ILE A 398 15.89 18.73 19.37
N GLY A 399 16.79 18.95 18.41
CA GLY A 399 18.13 19.49 18.64
C GLY A 399 19.04 18.52 19.41
N GLY A 400 20.07 19.06 20.06
CA GLY A 400 21.06 18.32 20.86
C GLY A 400 22.36 18.05 20.11
N ALA A 401 23.41 17.65 20.84
CA ALA A 401 24.76 17.36 20.25
C ALA A 401 25.51 18.49 19.31
N ASP A 402 25.23 19.33 20.32
CA ASP A 402 25.36 20.80 20.24
C ASP A 402 24.53 21.51 19.14
N LEU A 403 23.79 20.78 18.29
CA LEU A 403 22.85 21.39 17.35
C LEU A 403 21.73 22.11 18.13
N PRO A 404 21.54 23.43 17.94
CA PRO A 404 20.43 24.12 18.57
C PRO A 404 19.10 23.65 17.95
N ARG A 405 18.07 23.56 18.78
CA ARG A 405 16.70 23.31 18.33
C ARG A 405 16.20 24.48 17.47
N ASP A 406 15.67 24.18 16.30
CA ASP A 406 15.13 25.15 15.34
C ASP A 406 13.76 24.66 14.78
N PRO A 407 12.64 25.07 15.39
CA PRO A 407 11.31 24.69 14.91
C PRO A 407 10.96 25.27 13.54
N ALA A 408 11.61 26.37 13.12
CA ALA A 408 11.40 26.94 11.80
C ALA A 408 12.01 26.03 10.74
N LYS A 409 13.27 25.63 10.94
CA LYS A 409 13.97 24.69 10.07
C LYS A 409 13.34 23.30 10.06
N ALA A 410 12.86 22.81 11.20
CA ALA A 410 12.10 21.57 11.30
C ALA A 410 10.86 21.58 10.39
N ALA A 411 10.12 22.69 10.37
CA ALA A 411 8.96 22.87 9.51
C ALA A 411 9.33 23.01 8.02
N ASP A 412 10.47 23.64 7.68
CA ASP A 412 11.00 23.63 6.30
C ASP A 412 11.31 22.22 5.81
N MET A 413 11.93 21.40 6.66
CA MET A 413 12.26 20.01 6.33
C MET A 413 11.01 19.11 6.25
N THR A 414 9.99 19.35 7.07
CA THR A 414 8.67 18.71 6.97
C THR A 414 8.01 19.02 5.62
N VAL A 415 7.99 20.31 5.24
CA VAL A 415 7.43 20.75 3.96
C VAL A 415 8.21 20.17 2.78
N ARG A 416 9.54 20.08 2.90
CA ARG A 416 10.38 19.40 1.91
C ARG A 416 10.08 17.90 1.80
N ALA A 417 9.81 17.21 2.91
CA ALA A 417 9.40 15.81 2.91
C ALA A 417 8.05 15.59 2.18
N LEU A 418 7.09 16.49 2.40
CA LEU A 418 5.79 16.47 1.69
C LEU A 418 5.95 16.74 0.18
N GLU A 419 6.81 17.69 -0.20
CA GLU A 419 7.19 17.94 -1.60
C GLU A 419 7.87 16.73 -2.25
N LEU A 420 8.75 16.03 -1.51
CA LEU A 420 9.42 14.78 -1.89
C LEU A 420 8.52 13.53 -1.80
N LYS A 421 7.24 13.68 -1.47
CA LYS A 421 6.26 12.58 -1.40
C LYS A 421 6.58 11.49 -0.36
N ALA A 422 7.33 11.85 0.67
CA ALA A 422 7.66 11.00 1.81
C ALA A 422 6.40 10.77 2.70
N LYS A 423 5.68 9.68 2.45
CA LYS A 423 4.39 9.38 3.10
C LYS A 423 4.49 9.19 4.62
N ASP A 424 5.67 8.79 5.09
CA ASP A 424 6.03 8.57 6.48
C ASP A 424 6.00 9.85 7.35
N ILE A 425 5.97 11.05 6.77
CA ILE A 425 5.78 12.28 7.56
C ILE A 425 4.34 12.44 8.08
N LEU A 426 3.31 11.90 7.40
CA LEU A 426 1.91 12.11 7.81
C LEU A 426 1.56 11.48 9.17
N PRO A 427 1.85 10.19 9.45
CA PRO A 427 1.61 9.62 10.79
C PRO A 427 2.36 10.37 11.90
N ASN A 428 3.50 10.98 11.56
CA ASN A 428 4.31 11.75 12.49
C ASN A 428 3.71 13.14 12.80
N LEU A 429 2.99 13.75 11.86
CA LEU A 429 2.17 14.94 12.09
C LEU A 429 0.89 14.61 12.88
N GLU A 430 0.27 13.44 12.63
CA GLU A 430 -0.93 13.00 13.34
C GLU A 430 -0.70 12.80 14.86
N ASN A 431 0.49 12.33 15.23
CA ASN A 431 0.86 11.89 16.59
C ASN A 431 1.10 13.01 17.63
N ASP A 432 1.14 14.29 17.22
CA ASP A 432 1.34 15.49 18.07
C ASP A 432 2.49 15.41 19.10
N LYS A 433 3.70 15.09 18.62
CA LYS A 433 4.93 14.98 19.45
C LYS A 433 5.97 16.06 19.15
N TRP A 434 5.56 17.14 18.48
CA TRP A 434 6.43 18.23 18.05
C TRP A 434 6.54 19.32 19.12
N GLY A 435 7.71 19.94 19.24
CA GLY A 435 7.98 20.96 20.26
C GLY A 435 7.41 22.35 19.94
N ALA A 436 7.35 23.21 20.97
CA ALA A 436 6.83 24.58 20.86
C ALA A 436 7.50 25.39 19.73
N GLY A 437 6.70 26.10 18.94
CA GLY A 437 7.07 26.86 17.76
C GLY A 437 6.90 26.10 16.44
N TYR A 438 6.87 24.75 16.46
CA TYR A 438 6.83 23.94 15.25
C TYR A 438 5.51 24.10 14.48
N TRP A 439 4.38 23.96 15.17
CA TRP A 439 3.05 24.09 14.56
C TRP A 439 2.82 25.51 14.03
N ALA A 440 3.30 26.50 14.81
CA ALA A 440 3.63 27.86 14.41
C ALA A 440 4.19 27.97 12.98
N ALA A 441 5.39 27.43 12.86
CA ALA A 441 6.24 27.49 11.68
C ALA A 441 5.69 26.71 10.49
N LEU A 442 5.07 25.55 10.71
CA LEU A 442 4.49 24.73 9.65
C LEU A 442 3.26 25.40 9.03
N GLN A 443 2.35 25.93 9.85
CA GLN A 443 1.17 26.64 9.36
C GLN A 443 1.53 27.89 8.55
N GLN A 444 2.58 28.63 8.93
CA GLN A 444 3.12 29.73 8.13
C GLN A 444 3.55 29.28 6.73
N ARG A 445 4.25 28.13 6.62
CA ARG A 445 4.78 27.61 5.35
C ARG A 445 3.71 27.04 4.43
N LEU A 446 2.68 26.44 5.00
CA LEU A 446 1.48 25.97 4.28
C LEU A 446 0.57 27.15 3.87
N ALA A 447 0.49 28.22 4.67
CA ALA A 447 -0.23 29.44 4.33
C ALA A 447 0.48 30.21 3.20
N ALA A 448 1.81 30.29 3.22
CA ALA A 448 2.60 30.86 2.12
C ALA A 448 2.40 30.10 0.80
N ARG A 449 2.20 28.78 0.86
CA ARG A 449 1.82 27.92 -0.27
C ARG A 449 0.32 27.98 -0.63
N LYS A 450 -0.48 28.82 0.05
CA LYS A 450 -1.93 29.02 -0.12
C LYS A 450 -2.81 27.80 0.22
N LEU A 451 -2.23 26.77 0.86
CA LEU A 451 -2.91 25.55 1.28
C LEU A 451 -3.63 25.72 2.62
N TYR A 452 -2.98 26.36 3.60
CA TYR A 452 -3.59 26.65 4.90
C TYR A 452 -4.33 27.99 4.91
N ARG A 453 -5.59 27.99 5.39
CA ARG A 453 -6.46 29.17 5.50
C ARG A 453 -7.05 29.37 6.91
N GLY A 454 -6.32 28.94 7.94
CA GLY A 454 -6.69 29.15 9.35
C GLY A 454 -5.94 30.32 10.00
N ARG A 455 -6.30 30.64 11.24
CA ARG A 455 -5.41 31.41 12.14
C ARG A 455 -4.16 30.58 12.38
N ILE A 456 -2.99 31.21 12.35
CA ILE A 456 -1.72 30.58 12.71
C ILE A 456 -1.68 30.43 14.25
N VAL A 457 -1.56 29.20 14.72
CA VAL A 457 -1.54 28.82 16.14
C VAL A 457 -0.53 27.70 16.38
N ASP A 458 0.14 27.72 17.53
CA ASP A 458 1.20 26.75 17.84
C ASP A 458 0.66 25.42 18.41
N GLN A 459 -0.31 24.83 17.69
CA GLN A 459 -1.01 23.61 18.07
C GLN A 459 -1.41 22.80 16.82
N ARG A 460 -1.38 21.47 16.92
CA ARG A 460 -1.97 20.57 15.91
C ARG A 460 -3.43 20.95 15.67
N ASN A 461 -3.85 20.98 14.41
CA ASN A 461 -5.26 21.04 14.04
C ASN A 461 -5.46 20.36 12.69
N ASP A 462 -6.67 19.85 12.43
CA ASP A 462 -6.93 18.98 11.29
C ASP A 462 -6.83 19.72 9.94
N ARG A 463 -7.00 21.05 9.93
CA ARG A 463 -6.73 21.91 8.75
C ARG A 463 -5.24 21.94 8.38
N THR A 464 -4.35 21.79 9.36
CA THR A 464 -2.90 21.69 9.13
C THR A 464 -2.55 20.33 8.53
N LEU A 465 -3.21 19.25 8.99
CA LEU A 465 -3.04 17.92 8.41
C LEU A 465 -3.62 17.81 6.99
N GLN A 466 -4.79 18.38 6.74
CA GLN A 466 -5.39 18.45 5.41
C GLN A 466 -4.45 19.18 4.43
N ALA A 467 -3.98 20.38 4.79
CA ALA A 467 -3.03 21.15 3.97
C ALA A 467 -1.68 20.43 3.76
N ALA A 468 -1.28 19.51 4.66
CA ALA A 468 -0.13 18.64 4.45
C ALA A 468 -0.45 17.47 3.48
N GLY A 469 -1.63 16.85 3.59
CA GLY A 469 -2.14 15.86 2.64
C GLY A 469 -2.25 16.41 1.21
N ASP A 470 -2.81 17.62 1.06
CA ASP A 470 -2.88 18.37 -0.19
C ASP A 470 -1.47 18.53 -0.82
N LEU A 471 -0.46 18.93 -0.03
CA LEU A 471 0.92 19.08 -0.49
C LEU A 471 1.57 17.73 -0.86
N LEU A 472 1.26 16.67 -0.12
CA LEU A 472 1.65 15.31 -0.46
C LEU A 472 0.97 14.84 -1.76
N GLY A 473 -0.17 15.43 -2.15
CA GLY A 473 -0.98 15.00 -3.28
C GLY A 473 -1.90 13.82 -2.93
N ASN A 474 -2.34 13.76 -1.68
CA ASN A 474 -3.30 12.79 -1.14
C ASN A 474 -4.50 13.58 -0.58
N PRO A 475 -5.52 13.87 -1.41
CA PRO A 475 -6.68 14.70 -1.05
C PRO A 475 -7.67 13.98 -0.11
#